data_AF-A0A7S4V617-F1
#
_entry.id   AF-A0A7S4V617-F1
#
_cell.length_a   1.000
_cell.length_b   1.000
_cell.length_c   1.000
_cell.angle_alpha   90.00
_cell.angle_beta   90.00
_cell.angle_gamma   90.00
#
_symmetry.space_group_name_H-M   'P 1'
#
loop_
_entity.id
_entity.type
_entity.pdbx_description
1 polymer ?
#
loop_
_entity_poly.entity_id
_entity_poly.type
_entity_poly.pdbx_seq_one_letter_code
_entity_poly.pdbx_strand_id
1 'polypeptide(L)'
;MNYNHDTDQDLDWAADQLRRQKNLGKGLPDTAVRRVTASLTAPQNLTLRAPLAASLGAPVPPDSTIGNALSALAINSGSPEQCRGVCDSFLALLSDRDRIQLHTEFVELKGIEALLGVVQTHGGETGLSALRVLDKLSRTSAREISAAGGIDIIVHCLVQEGQAPSMMEAALRTLHGLTFDNDAKEQVLRRDVREIAESLVENRPWEKGLQGSIDDPEEEERTARAWGDVNSMAMRLLSRLGGAGTGQRPRRPQD
;
A
#
# COMPACT_ATOMS: atom_id res chain seq x y z
N MET A 1 19.13 35.55 -20.13
CA MET A 1 17.83 36.00 -20.67
C MET A 1 16.91 34.78 -20.69
N ASN A 2 15.87 34.78 -19.85
CA ASN A 2 14.91 33.68 -19.76
C ASN A 2 13.84 33.87 -20.85
N TYR A 3 13.95 33.11 -21.94
CA TYR A 3 13.00 33.16 -23.06
C TYR A 3 11.73 32.31 -22.86
N ASN A 4 11.57 31.65 -21.71
CA ASN A 4 10.46 30.71 -21.48
C ASN A 4 9.18 31.36 -20.95
N HIS A 5 9.21 32.62 -20.50
CA HIS A 5 8.03 33.24 -19.91
C HIS A 5 7.00 33.73 -20.94
N ASP A 6 7.43 34.11 -22.14
CA ASP A 6 6.52 34.57 -23.20
C ASP A 6 5.74 33.41 -23.84
N THR A 7 6.36 32.23 -23.95
CA THR A 7 5.74 31.04 -24.58
C THR A 7 4.53 30.52 -23.82
N ASP A 8 4.55 30.52 -22.49
CA ASP A 8 3.42 30.06 -21.69
C ASP A 8 2.23 31.04 -21.77
N GLN A 9 2.52 32.34 -21.84
CA GLN A 9 1.51 33.39 -21.96
C GLN A 9 0.82 33.36 -23.32
N ASP A 10 1.57 33.09 -24.40
CA ASP A 10 1.02 32.93 -25.75
C ASP A 10 0.12 31.68 -25.88
N LEU A 11 0.50 30.57 -25.22
CA LEU A 11 -0.31 29.35 -25.19
C LEU A 11 -1.64 29.54 -24.45
N ASP A 12 -1.61 30.21 -23.30
CA ASP A 12 -2.82 30.55 -22.54
C ASP A 12 -3.75 31.47 -23.34
N TRP A 13 -3.19 32.45 -24.06
CA TRP A 13 -3.96 33.34 -24.92
C TRP A 13 -4.61 32.62 -26.11
N ALA A 14 -3.87 31.74 -26.79
CA ALA A 14 -4.39 30.94 -27.90
C ALA A 14 -5.52 29.99 -27.46
N ALA A 15 -5.37 29.38 -26.28
CA ALA A 15 -6.41 28.53 -25.69
C ALA A 15 -7.70 29.31 -25.38
N ASP A 16 -7.59 30.53 -24.86
CA ASP A 16 -8.77 31.37 -24.58
C ASP A 16 -9.50 31.80 -25.87
N GLN A 17 -8.76 32.15 -26.93
CA GLN A 17 -9.34 32.51 -28.22
C GLN A 17 -10.15 31.35 -28.85
N LEU A 18 -9.57 30.15 -28.88
CA LEU A 18 -10.25 28.94 -29.39
C LEU A 18 -11.53 28.64 -28.60
N ARG A 19 -11.52 28.85 -27.28
CA ARG A 19 -12.68 28.66 -26.40
C ARG A 19 -13.79 29.66 -26.74
N ARG A 20 -13.47 30.95 -26.85
CA ARG A 20 -14.44 32.00 -27.21
C ARG A 20 -15.08 31.71 -28.56
N GLN A 21 -14.28 31.29 -29.54
CA GLN A 21 -14.78 30.92 -30.86
C GLN A 21 -15.73 29.71 -30.81
N LYS A 22 -15.41 28.69 -30.00
CA LYS A 22 -16.28 27.50 -29.80
C LYS A 22 -17.57 27.78 -29.03
N ASN A 23 -17.58 28.82 -28.20
CA ASN A 23 -18.73 29.21 -27.38
C ASN A 23 -19.59 30.30 -28.01
N LEU A 24 -19.11 30.93 -29.09
CA LEU A 24 -19.88 31.88 -29.87
C LEU A 24 -21.18 31.23 -30.34
N GLY A 25 -22.32 31.77 -29.91
CA GLY A 25 -23.66 31.28 -30.26
C GLY A 25 -24.26 30.21 -29.34
N LYS A 26 -23.53 29.72 -28.31
CA LYS A 26 -24.06 28.74 -27.35
C LYS A 26 -24.78 29.35 -26.13
N GLY A 27 -24.81 30.68 -26.02
CA GLY A 27 -25.41 31.38 -24.88
C GLY A 27 -24.68 31.15 -23.55
N LEU A 28 -23.49 30.55 -23.57
CA LEU A 28 -22.68 30.33 -22.38
C LEU A 28 -21.95 31.63 -22.01
N PRO A 29 -21.99 32.07 -20.73
CA PRO A 29 -21.35 33.29 -20.31
C PRO A 29 -19.82 33.20 -20.45
N ASP A 30 -19.22 34.17 -21.14
CA ASP A 30 -17.78 34.27 -21.38
C ASP A 30 -17.04 34.77 -20.13
N THR A 31 -17.12 33.98 -19.07
CA THR A 31 -16.32 34.20 -17.87
C THR A 31 -14.95 33.57 -18.08
N ALA A 32 -13.90 34.35 -17.83
CA ALA A 32 -12.52 33.88 -17.88
C ALA A 32 -12.38 32.67 -16.94
N VAL A 33 -11.65 31.64 -17.38
CA VAL A 33 -11.24 30.53 -16.51
C VAL A 33 -10.25 31.09 -15.50
N ARG A 34 -10.75 31.75 -14.46
CA ARG A 34 -9.96 31.91 -13.26
C ARG A 34 -9.66 30.47 -12.82
N ARG A 35 -8.37 30.13 -12.69
CA ARG A 35 -7.92 29.03 -11.83
C ARG A 35 -8.34 29.39 -10.41
N VAL A 36 -9.64 29.30 -10.15
CA VAL A 36 -10.18 29.36 -8.82
C VAL A 36 -9.91 27.97 -8.29
N THR A 37 -8.81 27.81 -7.56
CA THR A 37 -8.79 26.90 -6.41
C THR A 37 -9.96 27.33 -5.54
N ALA A 38 -11.14 26.76 -5.80
CA ALA A 38 -12.35 27.08 -5.09
C ALA A 38 -12.17 26.65 -3.64
N SER A 39 -11.77 27.59 -2.80
CA SER A 39 -12.22 27.60 -1.42
C SER A 39 -13.75 27.64 -1.48
N LEU A 40 -14.36 26.46 -1.30
CA LEU A 40 -15.80 26.25 -1.19
C LEU A 40 -16.36 27.15 -0.07
N THR A 41 -16.78 28.36 -0.42
CA THR A 41 -17.73 29.11 0.40
C THR A 41 -19.10 28.48 0.18
N ALA A 42 -19.52 27.70 1.17
CA ALA A 42 -20.81 27.03 1.21
C ALA A 42 -21.97 28.05 1.15
N PRO A 43 -22.98 27.84 0.30
CA PRO A 43 -24.24 28.56 0.41
C PRO A 43 -24.94 28.12 1.71
N GLN A 44 -25.04 29.05 2.65
CA GLN A 44 -25.91 28.92 3.82
C GLN A 44 -27.37 28.88 3.33
N ASN A 45 -28.13 27.89 3.82
CA ASN A 45 -29.59 27.74 3.64
C ASN A 45 -30.10 27.00 2.39
N LEU A 46 -29.43 25.91 2.00
CA LEU A 46 -30.18 24.74 1.56
C LEU A 46 -30.19 23.74 2.70
N THR A 47 -31.39 23.40 3.18
CA THR A 47 -31.65 22.25 4.04
C THR A 47 -31.40 20.97 3.22
N LEU A 48 -30.16 20.79 2.77
CA LEU A 48 -29.58 19.50 2.45
C LEU A 48 -29.68 18.71 3.74
N ARG A 49 -30.75 17.92 3.84
CA ARG A 49 -30.81 16.75 4.71
C ARG A 49 -29.63 15.90 4.30
N ALA A 50 -28.49 16.20 4.88
CA ALA A 50 -27.29 15.43 4.70
C ALA A 50 -27.67 13.99 5.04
N PRO A 51 -27.33 13.00 4.21
CA PRO A 51 -27.21 11.64 4.69
C PRO A 51 -25.98 11.57 5.62
N LEU A 52 -26.00 12.38 6.68
CA LEU A 52 -25.00 12.39 7.74
C LEU A 52 -25.39 11.29 8.72
N ALA A 53 -24.45 10.38 8.93
CA ALA A 53 -24.37 9.44 10.04
C ALA A 53 -25.15 8.11 9.98
N ALA A 54 -25.66 7.69 8.82
CA ALA A 54 -26.25 6.37 8.67
C ALA A 54 -25.68 5.59 7.49
N SER A 55 -24.36 5.35 7.51
CA SER A 55 -23.82 4.01 7.30
C SER A 55 -22.31 3.99 7.49
N LEU A 56 -21.84 4.07 8.74
CA LEU A 56 -20.43 3.86 9.10
C LEU A 56 -19.98 2.39 8.92
N GLY A 57 -20.77 1.57 8.21
CA GLY A 57 -20.44 0.18 7.88
C GLY A 57 -21.19 -0.34 6.66
N ALA A 58 -21.69 0.53 5.76
CA ALA A 58 -22.23 0.04 4.50
C ALA A 58 -21.07 -0.59 3.73
N PRO A 59 -21.18 -1.88 3.35
CA PRO A 59 -20.19 -2.48 2.46
C PRO A 59 -20.10 -1.63 1.19
N VAL A 60 -18.88 -1.40 0.73
CA VAL A 60 -18.62 -0.69 -0.52
C VAL A 60 -19.45 -1.37 -1.62
N PRO A 61 -20.25 -0.62 -2.40
CA PRO A 61 -21.10 -1.23 -3.41
C PRO A 61 -20.24 -2.03 -4.40
N PRO A 62 -20.70 -3.23 -4.82
CA PRO A 62 -19.90 -4.17 -5.63
C PRO A 62 -19.46 -3.61 -7.00
N ASP A 63 -20.07 -2.51 -7.44
CA ASP A 63 -19.74 -1.81 -8.69
C ASP A 63 -18.72 -0.66 -8.51
N SER A 64 -17.99 -0.63 -7.38
CA SER A 64 -16.97 0.39 -7.16
C SER A 64 -15.79 0.18 -8.11
N THR A 65 -15.48 1.21 -8.91
CA THR A 65 -14.24 1.27 -9.70
C THR A 65 -13.02 1.42 -8.78
N ILE A 66 -11.83 1.04 -9.24
CA ILE A 66 -10.58 1.22 -8.48
C ILE A 66 -10.40 2.68 -8.09
N GLY A 67 -10.62 3.61 -9.03
CA GLY A 67 -10.52 5.04 -8.76
C GLY A 67 -11.45 5.52 -7.65
N ASN A 68 -12.69 5.01 -7.57
CA ASN A 68 -13.62 5.36 -6.49
C ASN A 68 -13.15 4.81 -5.15
N ALA A 69 -12.67 3.56 -5.11
CA ALA A 69 -12.15 2.95 -3.90
C ALA A 69 -10.86 3.64 -3.41
N LEU A 70 -9.95 4.05 -4.31
CA LEU A 70 -8.75 4.81 -3.95
C LEU A 70 -9.08 6.21 -3.44
N SER A 71 -10.07 6.86 -4.05
CA SER A 71 -10.59 8.14 -3.55
C SER A 71 -11.18 7.99 -2.15
N ALA A 72 -11.93 6.91 -1.91
CA ALA A 72 -12.46 6.60 -0.58
C ALA A 72 -11.33 6.31 0.42
N LEU A 73 -10.26 5.62 0.02
CA LEU A 73 -9.11 5.38 0.87
C LEU A 73 -8.43 6.68 1.29
N ALA A 74 -8.24 7.61 0.35
CA ALA A 74 -7.62 8.91 0.61
C ALA A 74 -8.45 9.75 1.58
N ILE A 75 -9.78 9.80 1.37
CA ILE A 75 -10.72 10.55 2.22
C ILE A 75 -10.75 9.97 3.64
N ASN A 76 -10.76 8.63 3.76
CA ASN A 76 -10.90 7.95 5.04
C ASN A 76 -9.57 7.53 5.67
N SER A 77 -8.45 8.12 5.23
CA SER A 77 -7.10 7.78 5.70
C SER A 77 -6.90 7.90 7.22
N GLY A 78 -7.72 8.69 7.91
CA GLY A 78 -7.74 8.80 9.37
C GLY A 78 -8.59 7.77 10.12
N SER A 79 -9.33 6.91 9.41
CA SER A 79 -10.27 5.95 10.00
C SER A 79 -9.83 4.50 9.69
N PRO A 80 -9.21 3.79 10.66
CA PRO A 80 -8.62 2.47 10.40
C PRO A 80 -9.66 1.44 9.95
N GLU A 81 -10.88 1.49 10.48
CA GLU A 81 -11.96 0.56 10.12
C GLU A 81 -12.40 0.73 8.66
N GLN A 82 -12.51 1.99 8.21
CA GLN A 82 -12.88 2.29 6.83
C GLN A 82 -11.74 1.97 5.87
N CYS A 83 -10.50 2.31 6.22
CA CYS A 83 -9.32 1.90 5.45
C CYS A 83 -9.26 0.39 5.28
N ARG A 84 -9.53 -0.37 6.35
CA ARG A 84 -9.58 -1.83 6.31
C ARG A 84 -10.63 -2.32 5.32
N GLY A 85 -11.87 -1.83 5.43
CA GLY A 85 -12.95 -2.23 4.52
C GLY A 85 -12.66 -1.94 3.05
N VAL A 86 -11.99 -0.81 2.77
CA VAL A 86 -11.52 -0.47 1.42
C VAL A 86 -10.39 -1.40 0.97
N CYS A 87 -9.43 -1.73 1.83
CA CYS A 87 -8.36 -2.69 1.53
C CYS A 87 -8.91 -4.10 1.26
N ASP A 88 -9.90 -4.54 2.03
CA ASP A 88 -10.56 -5.84 1.82
C ASP A 88 -11.31 -5.87 0.47
N SER A 89 -11.89 -4.73 0.07
CA SER A 89 -12.52 -4.56 -1.25
C SER A 89 -11.49 -4.65 -2.38
N PHE A 90 -10.31 -4.01 -2.23
CA PHE A 90 -9.21 -4.18 -3.18
C PHE A 90 -8.73 -5.62 -3.26
N LEU A 91 -8.59 -6.30 -2.13
CA LEU A 91 -8.17 -7.70 -2.10
C LEU A 91 -9.16 -8.59 -2.85
N ALA A 92 -10.46 -8.35 -2.70
CA ALA A 92 -11.49 -9.08 -3.46
C ALA A 92 -11.39 -8.79 -4.96
N LEU A 93 -11.26 -7.52 -5.36
CA LEU A 93 -11.16 -7.11 -6.77
C LEU A 93 -9.89 -7.65 -7.46
N LEU A 94 -8.74 -7.59 -6.79
CA LEU A 94 -7.44 -8.03 -7.33
C LEU A 94 -7.23 -9.55 -7.23
N SER A 95 -8.08 -10.26 -6.49
CA SER A 95 -8.05 -11.74 -6.48
C SER A 95 -8.71 -12.36 -7.72
N ASP A 96 -9.46 -11.57 -8.49
CA ASP A 96 -10.05 -12.00 -9.75
C ASP A 96 -8.95 -12.11 -10.85
N ARG A 97 -8.59 -13.34 -11.20
CA ARG A 97 -7.49 -13.65 -12.13
C ARG A 97 -7.73 -13.14 -13.54
N ASP A 98 -9.00 -12.96 -13.92
CA ASP A 98 -9.35 -12.53 -15.28
C ASP A 98 -9.13 -11.03 -15.50
N ARG A 99 -8.72 -10.31 -14.44
CA ARG A 99 -8.64 -8.85 -14.42
C ARG A 99 -7.21 -8.32 -14.29
N ILE A 100 -6.27 -8.83 -15.08
CA ILE A 100 -4.88 -8.33 -15.10
C ILE A 100 -4.80 -6.81 -15.35
N GLN A 101 -5.72 -6.26 -16.14
CA GLN A 101 -5.81 -4.81 -16.40
C GLN A 101 -6.01 -3.98 -15.13
N LEU A 102 -6.71 -4.54 -14.12
CA LEU A 102 -6.91 -3.86 -12.84
C LEU A 102 -5.61 -3.64 -12.07
N HIS A 103 -4.63 -4.54 -12.20
CA HIS A 103 -3.32 -4.33 -11.56
C HIS A 103 -2.61 -3.13 -12.18
N THR A 104 -2.71 -2.96 -13.50
CA THR A 104 -2.10 -1.83 -14.22
C THR A 104 -2.81 -0.52 -13.84
N GLU A 105 -4.14 -0.49 -13.87
CA GLU A 105 -4.93 0.66 -13.45
C GLU A 105 -4.64 1.04 -11.99
N PHE A 106 -4.53 0.05 -11.10
CA PHE A 106 -4.20 0.27 -9.69
C PHE A 106 -2.85 0.98 -9.51
N VAL A 107 -1.84 0.57 -10.28
CA VAL A 107 -0.52 1.20 -10.30
C VAL A 107 -0.59 2.61 -10.89
N GLU A 108 -1.25 2.79 -12.03
CA GLU A 108 -1.39 4.10 -12.71
C GLU A 108 -2.06 5.15 -11.81
N LEU A 109 -2.99 4.70 -10.96
CA LEU A 109 -3.70 5.54 -10.00
C LEU A 109 -2.94 5.71 -8.66
N LYS A 110 -1.65 5.35 -8.59
CA LYS A 110 -0.81 5.43 -7.38
C LYS A 110 -1.39 4.68 -6.18
N GLY A 111 -2.04 3.54 -6.46
CA GLY A 111 -2.63 2.71 -5.41
C GLY A 111 -1.59 2.08 -4.50
N ILE A 112 -0.37 1.82 -4.98
CA ILE A 112 0.72 1.26 -4.18
C ILE A 112 1.13 2.23 -3.08
N GLU A 113 1.36 3.49 -3.40
CA GLU A 113 1.74 4.52 -2.44
C GLU A 113 0.63 4.74 -1.40
N ALA A 114 -0.63 4.70 -1.83
CA ALA A 114 -1.76 4.79 -0.92
C ALA A 114 -1.81 3.62 0.08
N LEU A 115 -1.60 2.38 -0.37
CA LEU A 115 -1.54 1.20 0.50
C LEU A 115 -0.35 1.25 1.46
N LEU A 116 0.84 1.65 0.97
CA LEU A 116 2.02 1.81 1.80
C LEU A 116 1.80 2.87 2.89
N GLY A 117 1.11 3.97 2.56
CA GLY A 117 0.68 4.95 3.54
C GLY A 117 -0.25 4.38 4.62
N VAL A 118 -1.16 3.46 4.24
CA VAL A 118 -2.03 2.76 5.20
C VAL A 118 -1.20 1.86 6.13
N VAL A 119 -0.26 1.07 5.59
CA VAL A 119 0.62 0.20 6.39
C VAL A 119 1.47 1.02 7.36
N GLN A 120 1.99 2.16 6.91
CA GLN A 120 2.82 3.03 7.74
C GLN A 120 2.03 3.74 8.84
N THR A 121 0.79 4.13 8.55
CA THR A 121 -0.05 4.90 9.48
C THR A 121 -0.79 4.01 10.47
N HIS A 122 -1.20 2.81 10.03
CA HIS A 122 -2.09 1.93 10.78
C HIS A 122 -1.45 0.57 11.03
N GLY A 123 -1.36 0.18 12.30
CA GLY A 123 -1.00 -1.19 12.70
C GLY A 123 -2.19 -2.15 12.68
N GLY A 124 -1.99 -3.33 13.28
CA GLY A 124 -3.04 -4.32 13.51
C GLY A 124 -3.74 -4.80 12.23
N GLU A 125 -5.05 -4.99 12.32
CA GLU A 125 -5.85 -5.57 11.24
C GLU A 125 -5.91 -4.71 9.97
N THR A 126 -5.89 -3.37 10.11
CA THR A 126 -5.93 -2.46 8.96
C THR A 126 -4.64 -2.55 8.16
N GLY A 127 -3.49 -2.48 8.83
CA GLY A 127 -2.19 -2.66 8.18
C GLY A 127 -2.03 -4.06 7.60
N LEU A 128 -2.56 -5.09 8.28
CA LEU A 128 -2.60 -6.46 7.76
C LEU A 128 -3.40 -6.57 6.44
N SER A 129 -4.60 -5.98 6.37
CA SER A 129 -5.40 -5.97 5.14
C SER A 129 -4.66 -5.27 3.99
N ALA A 130 -3.99 -4.14 4.26
CA ALA A 130 -3.17 -3.45 3.25
C ALA A 130 -1.97 -4.31 2.79
N LEU A 131 -1.26 -4.97 3.71
CA LEU A 131 -0.18 -5.90 3.38
C LEU A 131 -0.65 -7.10 2.54
N ARG A 132 -1.85 -7.61 2.78
CA ARG A 132 -2.43 -8.70 1.94
C ARG A 132 -2.66 -8.27 0.51
N VAL A 133 -3.06 -7.00 0.29
CA VAL A 133 -3.17 -6.45 -1.06
C VAL A 133 -1.77 -6.32 -1.70
N LEU A 134 -0.78 -5.84 -0.95
CA LEU A 134 0.61 -5.76 -1.42
C LEU A 134 1.20 -7.14 -1.73
N ASP A 135 0.90 -8.18 -0.94
CA ASP A 135 1.31 -9.57 -1.22
C ASP A 135 0.77 -10.03 -2.59
N LYS A 136 -0.49 -9.72 -2.92
CA LYS A 136 -1.05 -10.03 -4.25
C LYS A 136 -0.34 -9.30 -5.38
N LEU A 137 0.03 -8.04 -5.17
CA LEU A 137 0.71 -7.22 -6.16
C LEU A 137 2.22 -7.50 -6.24
N SER A 138 2.81 -8.12 -5.21
CA SER A 138 4.26 -8.27 -5.04
C SER A 138 4.97 -8.94 -6.21
N ARG A 139 4.29 -9.81 -6.96
CA ARG A 139 4.86 -10.49 -8.13
C ARG A 139 4.66 -9.72 -9.44
N THR A 140 3.57 -8.97 -9.57
CA THR A 140 3.24 -8.26 -10.81
C THR A 140 3.73 -6.84 -10.84
N SER A 141 3.94 -6.25 -9.66
CA SER A 141 4.26 -4.83 -9.46
C SER A 141 5.45 -4.66 -8.52
N ALA A 142 6.39 -5.60 -8.57
CA ALA A 142 7.55 -5.63 -7.68
C ALA A 142 8.41 -4.37 -7.78
N ARG A 143 8.59 -3.87 -9.01
CA ARG A 143 9.40 -2.70 -9.31
C ARG A 143 8.76 -1.43 -8.77
N GLU A 144 7.45 -1.32 -8.89
CA GLU A 144 6.68 -0.18 -8.42
C GLU A 144 6.60 -0.14 -6.90
N ILE A 145 6.40 -1.29 -6.24
CA ILE A 145 6.49 -1.39 -4.78
C ILE A 145 7.88 -0.98 -4.31
N SER A 146 8.94 -1.44 -4.98
CA SER A 146 10.32 -1.10 -4.63
C SER A 146 10.61 0.39 -4.85
N ALA A 147 10.19 0.95 -5.99
CA ALA A 147 10.36 2.37 -6.32
C ALA A 147 9.62 3.30 -5.37
N ALA A 148 8.48 2.86 -4.83
CA ALA A 148 7.72 3.57 -3.80
C ALA A 148 8.34 3.46 -2.39
N GLY A 149 9.52 2.85 -2.23
CA GLY A 149 10.15 2.63 -0.93
C GLY A 149 9.46 1.55 -0.09
N GLY A 150 8.64 0.70 -0.72
CA GLY A 150 7.82 -0.29 -0.02
C GLY A 150 8.63 -1.31 0.78
N ILE A 151 9.84 -1.66 0.35
CA ILE A 151 10.72 -2.60 1.08
C ILE A 151 11.02 -2.06 2.48
N ASP A 152 11.35 -0.78 2.63
CA ASP A 152 11.72 -0.20 3.92
C ASP A 152 10.52 -0.19 4.87
N ILE A 153 9.32 0.11 4.36
CA ILE A 153 8.07 0.10 5.12
C ILE A 153 7.72 -1.34 5.56
N ILE A 154 7.85 -2.32 4.66
CA ILE A 154 7.54 -3.72 4.98
C ILE A 154 8.55 -4.29 5.98
N VAL A 155 9.82 -3.93 5.87
CA VAL A 155 10.87 -4.31 6.84
C VAL A 155 10.60 -3.68 8.21
N HIS A 156 10.14 -2.43 8.26
CA HIS A 156 9.76 -1.79 9.51
C HIS A 156 8.71 -2.61 10.29
N CYS A 157 7.72 -3.17 9.59
CA CYS A 157 6.71 -4.06 10.20
C CYS A 157 7.31 -5.33 10.84
N LEU A 158 8.47 -5.81 10.39
CA LEU A 158 9.12 -7.00 10.94
C LEU A 158 9.97 -6.72 12.18
N VAL A 159 10.44 -5.49 12.34
CA VAL A 159 11.32 -5.09 13.45
C VAL A 159 10.57 -4.34 14.55
N GLN A 160 9.31 -3.96 14.30
CA GLN A 160 8.46 -3.32 15.28
C GLN A 160 8.15 -4.28 16.45
N GLU A 161 8.44 -3.83 17.67
CA GLU A 161 8.17 -4.62 18.88
C GLU A 161 6.67 -4.83 19.07
N GLY A 162 6.30 -6.04 19.51
CA GLY A 162 4.91 -6.41 19.78
C GLY A 162 4.04 -6.64 18.53
N GLN A 163 4.65 -6.79 17.36
CA GLN A 163 3.89 -7.03 16.14
C GLN A 163 3.13 -8.35 16.16
N ALA A 164 1.88 -8.33 15.69
CA ALA A 164 1.08 -9.54 15.53
C ALA A 164 1.75 -10.51 14.55
N PRO A 165 1.82 -11.83 14.86
CA PRO A 165 2.47 -12.81 13.98
C PRO A 165 1.87 -12.84 12.57
N SER A 166 0.56 -12.66 12.44
CA SER A 166 -0.13 -12.58 11.14
C SER A 166 0.35 -11.43 10.26
N MET A 167 0.71 -10.30 10.87
CA MET A 167 1.23 -9.14 10.17
C MET A 167 2.68 -9.35 9.74
N MET A 168 3.50 -9.98 10.60
CA MET A 168 4.86 -10.39 10.24
C MET A 168 4.86 -11.40 9.10
N GLU A 169 3.96 -12.38 9.14
CA GLU A 169 3.79 -13.38 8.08
C GLU A 169 3.43 -12.71 6.75
N ALA A 170 2.46 -11.79 6.74
CA ALA A 170 2.06 -11.05 5.55
C ALA A 170 3.21 -10.19 4.98
N ALA A 171 3.98 -9.55 5.85
CA ALA A 171 5.18 -8.80 5.46
C ALA A 171 6.24 -9.73 4.83
N LEU A 172 6.54 -10.88 5.45
CA LEU A 172 7.47 -11.87 4.90
C LEU A 172 6.99 -12.45 3.55
N ARG A 173 5.69 -12.72 3.40
CA ARG A 173 5.08 -13.17 2.14
C ARG A 173 5.28 -12.13 1.04
N THR A 174 5.01 -10.86 1.35
CA THR A 174 5.20 -9.74 0.43
C THR A 174 6.66 -9.63 0.01
N LEU A 175 7.62 -9.62 0.95
CA LEU A 175 9.06 -9.59 0.65
C LEU A 175 9.49 -10.79 -0.20
N HIS A 176 9.01 -11.99 0.13
CA HIS A 176 9.27 -13.18 -0.67
C HIS A 176 8.72 -13.05 -2.10
N GLY A 177 7.54 -12.47 -2.29
CA GLY A 177 7.00 -12.16 -3.61
C GLY A 177 7.85 -11.18 -4.42
N LEU A 178 8.41 -10.15 -3.76
CA LEU A 178 9.33 -9.20 -4.39
C LEU A 178 10.63 -9.86 -4.90
N THR A 179 11.10 -10.94 -4.26
CA THR A 179 12.34 -11.63 -4.68
C THR A 179 12.26 -12.37 -6.04
N PHE A 180 11.10 -12.33 -6.70
CA PHE A 180 10.93 -12.85 -8.06
C PHE A 180 11.37 -11.85 -9.13
N ASP A 181 11.42 -10.55 -8.81
CA ASP A 181 12.07 -9.53 -9.64
C ASP A 181 13.52 -9.33 -9.17
N ASN A 182 14.46 -9.25 -10.11
CA ASN A 182 15.89 -9.19 -9.77
C ASN A 182 16.29 -7.86 -9.12
N ASP A 183 15.71 -6.76 -9.59
CA ASP A 183 16.04 -5.41 -9.10
C ASP A 183 15.48 -5.25 -7.68
N ALA A 184 14.22 -5.68 -7.46
CA ALA A 184 13.61 -5.73 -6.14
C ALA A 184 14.36 -6.69 -5.20
N LYS A 185 14.78 -7.87 -5.67
CA LYS A 185 15.57 -8.82 -4.87
C LYS A 185 16.88 -8.21 -4.38
N GLU A 186 17.58 -7.46 -5.23
CA GLU A 186 18.82 -6.80 -4.83
C GLU A 186 18.57 -5.77 -3.73
N GLN A 187 17.48 -5.00 -3.82
CA GLN A 187 17.09 -4.05 -2.77
C GLN A 187 16.73 -4.77 -1.46
N VAL A 188 15.98 -5.89 -1.53
CA VAL A 188 15.68 -6.72 -0.36
C VAL A 188 16.96 -7.21 0.33
N LEU A 189 17.97 -7.63 -0.44
CA LEU A 189 19.27 -8.06 0.11
C LEU A 189 20.03 -6.93 0.82
N ARG A 190 19.90 -5.68 0.34
CA ARG A 190 20.56 -4.50 0.93
C ARG A 190 19.93 -4.01 2.24
N ARG A 191 18.75 -4.51 2.61
CA ARG A 191 18.00 -4.09 3.81
C ARG A 191 18.04 -5.12 4.94
N ASP A 192 19.08 -5.95 4.97
CA ASP A 192 19.32 -6.95 6.02
C ASP A 192 18.14 -7.91 6.25
N VAL A 193 17.26 -8.08 5.25
CA VAL A 193 16.07 -8.95 5.33
C VAL A 193 16.47 -10.40 5.63
N ARG A 194 17.66 -10.80 5.17
CA ARG A 194 18.24 -12.09 5.51
C ARG A 194 18.52 -12.23 7.00
N GLU A 195 19.18 -11.24 7.61
CA GLU A 195 19.54 -11.27 9.03
C GLU A 195 18.27 -11.24 9.90
N ILE A 196 17.27 -10.46 9.50
CA ILE A 196 15.96 -10.43 10.15
C ILE A 196 15.30 -11.82 10.08
N ALA A 197 15.27 -12.45 8.91
CA ALA A 197 14.67 -13.77 8.76
C ALA A 197 15.45 -14.87 9.52
N GLU A 198 16.79 -14.82 9.56
CA GLU A 198 17.62 -15.71 10.39
C GLU A 198 17.29 -15.51 11.88
N SER A 199 17.24 -14.26 12.34
CA SER A 199 16.88 -13.90 13.72
C SER A 199 15.50 -14.42 14.13
N LEU A 200 14.49 -14.35 13.25
CA LEU A 200 13.15 -14.87 13.53
C LEU A 200 13.13 -16.40 13.69
N VAL A 201 13.93 -17.12 12.91
CA VAL A 201 14.05 -18.58 12.97
C VAL A 201 14.80 -19.01 14.24
N GLU A 202 15.86 -18.28 14.60
CA GLU A 202 16.74 -18.61 15.72
C GLU A 202 16.15 -18.23 17.08
N ASN A 203 15.62 -17.01 17.21
CA ASN A 203 15.21 -16.48 18.51
C ASN A 203 13.89 -17.05 19.03
N ARG A 204 13.12 -17.71 18.15
CA ARG A 204 11.83 -18.34 18.45
C ARG A 204 10.99 -17.55 19.46
N PRO A 205 10.64 -16.28 19.16
CA PRO A 205 10.03 -15.37 20.14
C PRO A 205 8.78 -15.94 20.83
N TRP A 206 8.07 -16.87 20.19
CA TRP A 206 6.92 -17.56 20.75
C TRP A 206 7.26 -18.46 21.94
N GLU A 207 8.42 -19.11 21.95
CA GLU A 207 8.82 -20.00 23.07
C GLU A 207 9.00 -19.21 24.38
N LYS A 208 9.37 -17.94 24.29
CA LYS A 208 9.52 -17.04 25.45
C LYS A 208 8.19 -16.50 25.96
N GLY A 209 7.22 -16.28 25.06
CA GLY A 209 5.90 -15.73 25.41
C GLY A 209 4.97 -16.74 26.07
N LEU A 210 5.09 -18.03 25.72
CA LEU A 210 4.24 -19.12 26.23
C LEU A 210 4.48 -19.45 27.72
N GLN A 211 5.54 -18.91 28.32
CA GLN A 211 5.84 -19.13 29.74
C GLN A 211 5.04 -18.22 30.69
N GLY A 212 4.27 -17.26 30.17
CA GLY A 212 3.31 -16.48 30.94
C GLY A 212 1.91 -17.06 30.82
N SER A 213 1.34 -17.53 31.93
CA SER A 213 -0.04 -18.03 32.11
C SER A 213 -1.06 -17.51 31.08
N ILE A 214 -1.24 -18.29 30.00
CA ILE A 214 -2.42 -18.18 29.14
C ILE A 214 -3.41 -19.19 29.73
N ASP A 215 -4.52 -18.69 30.28
CA ASP A 215 -5.55 -19.54 30.88
C ASP A 215 -6.45 -20.22 29.81
N ASP A 216 -6.28 -19.84 28.53
CA ASP A 216 -7.00 -20.37 27.37
C ASP A 216 -6.08 -21.20 26.42
N PRO A 217 -6.15 -22.55 26.44
CA PRO A 217 -5.35 -23.38 25.55
C PRO A 217 -5.66 -23.18 24.06
N GLU A 218 -6.85 -22.69 23.69
CA GLU A 218 -7.19 -22.44 22.29
C GLU A 218 -6.50 -21.18 21.73
N GLU A 219 -6.28 -20.17 22.57
CA GLU A 219 -5.50 -18.98 22.20
C GLU A 219 -4.01 -19.31 22.06
N GLU A 220 -3.50 -20.16 22.95
CA GLU A 220 -2.12 -20.68 22.89
C GLU A 220 -1.87 -21.41 21.56
N GLU A 221 -2.77 -22.32 21.17
CA GLU A 221 -2.65 -23.09 19.93
C GLU A 221 -2.74 -22.19 18.68
N ARG A 222 -3.67 -21.20 18.67
CA ARG A 222 -3.78 -20.23 17.58
C ARG A 222 -2.50 -19.43 17.41
N THR A 223 -1.91 -18.98 18.52
CA THR A 223 -0.66 -18.22 18.53
C THR A 223 0.51 -19.07 18.04
N ALA A 224 0.63 -20.32 18.52
CA ALA A 224 1.66 -21.25 18.08
C ALA A 224 1.58 -21.56 16.58
N ARG A 225 0.36 -21.77 16.05
CA ARG A 225 0.14 -21.96 14.60
C ARG A 225 0.56 -20.75 13.79
N ALA A 226 0.16 -19.54 14.21
CA ALA A 226 0.53 -18.31 13.52
C ALA A 226 2.05 -18.09 13.47
N TRP A 227 2.77 -18.39 14.56
CA TRP A 227 4.23 -18.35 14.57
C TRP A 227 4.88 -19.46 13.72
N GLY A 228 4.24 -20.63 13.63
CA GLY A 228 4.63 -21.69 12.69
C GLY A 228 4.62 -21.20 11.24
N ASP A 229 3.59 -20.43 10.87
CA ASP A 229 3.48 -19.82 9.53
C ASP A 229 4.57 -18.76 9.28
N VAL A 230 4.85 -17.90 10.27
CA VAL A 230 5.96 -16.93 10.23
C VAL A 230 7.30 -17.64 9.98
N ASN A 231 7.60 -18.69 10.75
CA ASN A 231 8.84 -19.45 10.64
C ASN A 231 8.95 -20.16 9.28
N SER A 232 7.88 -20.81 8.84
CA SER A 232 7.78 -21.42 7.51
C SER A 232 8.05 -20.39 6.41
N MET A 233 7.50 -19.17 6.55
CA MET A 233 7.70 -18.13 5.56
C MET A 233 9.12 -17.56 5.57
N ALA A 234 9.70 -17.33 6.75
CA ALA A 234 11.09 -16.90 6.91
C ALA A 234 12.06 -17.91 6.27
N MET A 235 11.87 -19.20 6.49
CA MET A 235 12.70 -20.26 5.91
C MET A 235 12.64 -20.29 4.37
N ARG A 236 11.46 -20.10 3.78
CA ARG A 236 11.32 -20.00 2.31
C ARG A 236 12.00 -18.74 1.76
N LEU A 237 11.86 -17.60 2.45
CA LEU A 237 12.56 -16.37 2.10
C LEU A 237 14.08 -16.56 2.16
N LEU A 238 14.61 -17.16 3.23
CA LEU A 238 16.03 -17.49 3.36
C LEU A 238 16.53 -18.40 2.24
N SER A 239 15.76 -19.44 1.90
CA SER A 239 16.09 -20.35 0.80
C SER A 239 16.22 -19.60 -0.54
N ARG A 240 15.38 -18.59 -0.75
CA ARG A 240 15.35 -17.79 -1.97
C ARG A 240 16.45 -16.72 -2.02
N LEU A 241 16.78 -16.13 -0.87
CA LEU A 241 17.88 -15.16 -0.72
C LEU A 241 19.26 -15.85 -0.73
N GLY A 242 19.36 -17.08 -0.24
CA GLY A 242 20.59 -17.90 -0.19
C GLY A 242 20.78 -18.87 -1.35
N GLY A 243 19.81 -18.96 -2.28
CA GLY A 243 19.83 -19.84 -3.44
C GLY A 243 20.73 -19.36 -4.58
N ALA A 244 22.03 -19.17 -4.30
CA ALA A 244 23.15 -19.22 -5.25
C ALA A 244 24.45 -18.97 -4.49
N GLY A 245 24.97 -20.01 -3.83
CA GLY A 245 26.35 -20.02 -3.37
C GLY A 245 26.50 -19.74 -1.89
N THR A 246 26.91 -20.80 -1.19
CA THR A 246 28.06 -20.80 -0.27
C THR A 246 29.31 -20.13 -0.88
N GLY A 247 29.17 -18.94 -1.46
CA GLY A 247 30.26 -18.02 -1.73
C GLY A 247 30.72 -17.49 -0.40
N GLN A 248 31.65 -18.21 0.22
CA GLN A 248 32.73 -17.68 1.04
C GLN A 248 32.47 -16.24 1.47
N ARG A 249 31.96 -16.03 2.69
CA ARG A 249 32.14 -14.73 3.35
C ARG A 249 33.62 -14.38 3.16
N PRO A 250 33.98 -13.26 2.50
CA PRO A 250 35.37 -12.85 2.43
C PRO A 250 35.85 -12.78 3.88
N ARG A 251 36.80 -13.65 4.24
CA ARG A 251 37.42 -13.63 5.56
C ARG A 251 37.91 -12.19 5.73
N ARG A 252 37.33 -11.46 6.68
CA ARG A 252 37.90 -10.17 7.08
C ARG A 252 39.37 -10.45 7.41
N PRO A 253 40.33 -9.73 6.80
CA PRO A 253 41.72 -9.88 7.20
C PRO A 253 41.79 -9.62 8.71
N GLN A 254 42.35 -10.59 9.44
CA GLN A 254 42.77 -10.36 10.81
C GLN A 254 44.02 -9.51 10.71
N ASP A 255 43.88 -8.24 11.06
CA ASP A 255 45.02 -7.37 11.40
C ASP A 255 45.48 -7.66 12.84
#